data_AF-A0A6I4I3Z7-F1
#
_entry.id   AF-A0A6I4I3Z7-F1
#
_cell.length_a   1.000
_cell.length_b   1.000
_cell.length_c   1.000
_cell.angle_alpha   90.00
_cell.angle_beta   90.00
_cell.angle_gamma   90.00
#
_symmetry.space_group_name_H-M   'P 1'
#
loop_
_entity.id
_entity.type
_entity.pdbx_description
1 polymer ?
#
loop_
_entity_poly.entity_id
_entity_poly.type
_entity_poly.pdbx_seq_one_letter_code
_entity_poly.pdbx_strand_id
1 'polypeptide(L)'
;MLKYTLVLILFITSFSYAQQMQPFHINQVAIIDSNLIKGINYSLSAQKTKTSVDTNTENPFDKGFGYFEVRVKEFKGDTVLGYNITPSAFIFKKNNPKQIYPDYYGYVNGQLVLIYNEPLYRSVQRNLTDKEKGRFIKMLDKHLEKPQKATFYDSDHRKVFTDKNYRVDYFSFDAGINLYVLKNGSTVIVKDKGQF
;
A
#
# COMPACT_ATOMS: atom_id res chain seq x y z
N MET A 1 -23.03 -40.07 27.82
CA MET A 1 -21.80 -39.48 27.23
C MET A 1 -22.06 -38.55 26.06
N LEU A 2 -22.91 -38.89 25.07
CA LEU A 2 -23.14 -38.06 23.86
C LEU A 2 -23.55 -36.59 24.10
N LYS A 3 -24.33 -36.30 25.16
CA LYS A 3 -24.82 -34.93 25.45
C LYS A 3 -23.69 -33.93 25.73
N TYR A 4 -22.64 -34.36 26.42
CA TYR A 4 -21.52 -33.47 26.78
C TYR A 4 -20.57 -33.25 25.60
N THR A 5 -20.44 -34.25 24.70
CA THR A 5 -19.63 -34.14 23.49
C THR A 5 -20.18 -33.09 22.53
N LEU A 6 -21.50 -33.00 22.39
CA LEU A 6 -22.14 -32.02 21.50
C LEU A 6 -21.98 -30.58 22.01
N VAL A 7 -22.13 -30.38 23.32
CA VAL A 7 -21.95 -29.07 23.97
C VAL A 7 -20.50 -28.59 23.87
N LEU A 8 -19.53 -29.50 24.04
CA LEU A 8 -18.11 -29.18 23.90
C LEU A 8 -17.76 -28.77 22.46
N ILE A 9 -18.29 -29.47 21.45
CA ILE A 9 -18.10 -29.13 20.03
C ILE A 9 -18.72 -27.75 19.71
N LEU A 10 -19.92 -27.46 20.22
CA LEU A 10 -20.56 -26.15 20.08
C LEU A 10 -19.76 -25.03 20.77
N PHE A 11 -19.14 -25.31 21.93
CA PHE A 11 -18.29 -24.35 22.62
C PHE A 11 -16.99 -24.07 21.88
N ILE A 12 -16.34 -25.11 21.32
CA ILE A 12 -15.10 -24.97 20.56
C ILE A 12 -15.36 -24.20 19.25
N THR A 13 -16.42 -24.54 18.53
CA THR A 13 -16.78 -23.87 17.27
C THR A 13 -17.17 -22.41 17.46
N SER A 14 -17.94 -22.08 18.51
CA SER A 14 -18.30 -20.68 18.81
C SER A 14 -17.11 -19.85 19.28
N PHE A 15 -16.18 -20.44 20.03
CA PHE A 15 -14.94 -19.77 20.42
C PHE A 15 -14.00 -19.52 19.24
N SER A 16 -13.87 -20.48 18.31
CA SER A 16 -13.13 -20.31 17.06
C SER A 16 -13.74 -19.22 16.17
N TYR A 17 -15.07 -19.11 16.10
CA TYR A 17 -15.75 -18.02 15.38
C TYR A 17 -15.53 -16.64 16.04
N ALA A 18 -15.51 -16.58 17.38
CA ALA A 18 -15.28 -15.32 18.10
C ALA A 18 -13.84 -14.79 17.95
N GLN A 19 -12.85 -15.69 17.85
CA GLN A 19 -11.44 -15.30 17.63
C GLN A 19 -11.18 -14.72 16.22
N GLN A 20 -12.04 -15.01 15.23
CA GLN A 20 -11.89 -14.51 13.87
C GLN A 20 -12.25 -13.03 13.68
N MET A 21 -12.60 -12.28 14.73
CA MET A 21 -13.06 -10.89 14.61
C MET A 21 -12.35 -9.88 15.53
N GLN A 22 -11.09 -10.12 15.87
CA GLN A 22 -10.28 -9.06 16.48
C GLN A 22 -10.11 -7.90 15.47
N PRO A 23 -10.39 -6.64 15.85
CA PRO A 23 -10.23 -5.51 14.95
C PRO A 23 -8.77 -5.37 14.52
N PHE A 24 -8.53 -5.32 13.21
CA PHE A 24 -7.20 -5.17 12.67
C PHE A 24 -6.74 -3.71 12.76
N HIS A 25 -5.52 -3.50 13.24
CA HIS A 25 -4.88 -2.19 13.36
C HIS A 25 -3.70 -2.08 12.41
N ILE A 26 -3.67 -1.01 11.61
CA ILE A 26 -2.52 -0.69 10.76
C ILE A 26 -1.47 0.00 11.63
N ASN A 27 -0.45 -0.75 12.01
CA ASN A 27 0.56 -0.28 12.95
C ASN A 27 1.78 0.29 12.24
N GLN A 28 2.41 1.28 12.89
CA GLN A 28 3.72 1.75 12.49
C GLN A 28 4.78 0.73 12.89
N VAL A 29 5.72 0.45 11.99
CA VAL A 29 6.87 -0.42 12.24
C VAL A 29 8.18 0.27 11.86
N ALA A 30 9.26 -0.07 12.56
CA ALA A 30 10.60 0.31 12.14
C ALA A 30 11.04 -0.59 10.98
N ILE A 31 11.39 0.01 9.84
CA ILE A 31 11.93 -0.73 8.70
C ILE A 31 13.44 -0.85 8.91
N ILE A 32 13.89 -2.04 9.31
CA ILE A 32 15.31 -2.35 9.56
C ILE A 32 15.91 -3.29 8.51
N ASP A 33 15.10 -3.84 7.61
CA ASP A 33 15.59 -4.70 6.53
C ASP A 33 16.44 -3.88 5.55
N SER A 34 17.75 -4.13 5.60
CA SER A 34 18.72 -3.42 4.77
C SER A 34 18.53 -3.63 3.27
N ASN A 35 18.00 -4.77 2.83
CA ASN A 35 17.71 -5.04 1.42
C ASN A 35 16.50 -4.21 0.96
N LEU A 36 15.43 -4.20 1.77
CA LEU A 36 14.26 -3.36 1.49
C LEU A 36 14.67 -1.88 1.44
N ILE A 37 15.45 -1.41 2.41
CA ILE A 37 15.98 -0.03 2.44
C ILE A 37 16.77 0.28 1.17
N LYS A 38 17.67 -0.62 0.73
CA LYS A 38 18.40 -0.47 -0.54
C LYS A 38 17.46 -0.37 -1.75
N GLY A 39 16.42 -1.20 -1.80
CA GLY A 39 15.41 -1.15 -2.88
C GLY A 39 14.62 0.17 -2.91
N ILE A 40 14.20 0.66 -1.74
CA ILE A 40 13.55 1.98 -1.63
C ILE A 40 14.49 3.09 -2.08
N ASN A 41 15.75 3.07 -1.62
CA ASN A 41 16.74 4.08 -2.01
C ASN A 41 17.04 4.06 -3.52
N TYR A 42 17.16 2.88 -4.11
CA TYR A 42 17.29 2.74 -5.55
C TYR A 42 16.09 3.36 -6.28
N SER A 43 14.87 3.07 -5.81
CA SER A 43 13.63 3.63 -6.40
C SER A 43 13.59 5.16 -6.27
N LEU A 44 13.94 5.71 -5.10
CA LEU A 44 14.04 7.15 -4.86
C LEU A 44 15.02 7.82 -5.82
N SER A 45 16.21 7.25 -5.99
CA SER A 45 17.22 7.78 -6.92
C SER A 45 16.72 7.72 -8.37
N ALA A 46 16.05 6.63 -8.77
CA ALA A 46 15.52 6.49 -10.12
C ALA A 46 14.42 7.51 -10.45
N GLN A 47 13.58 7.88 -9.47
CA GLN A 47 12.58 8.94 -9.64
C GLN A 47 13.24 10.30 -9.90
N LYS A 48 14.28 10.66 -9.12
CA LYS A 48 15.00 11.94 -9.28
C LYS A 48 15.70 12.09 -10.62
N THR A 49 16.19 10.99 -11.21
CA THR A 49 16.95 11.04 -12.47
C THR A 49 16.05 11.17 -13.70
N LYS A 50 14.78 10.73 -13.64
CA LYS A 50 13.86 10.76 -14.78
C LYS A 50 13.24 12.13 -15.05
N THR A 51 13.21 13.03 -14.07
CA THR A 51 12.62 14.37 -14.18
C THR A 51 13.35 15.30 -15.15
N SER A 52 14.48 14.87 -15.73
CA SER A 52 15.27 15.69 -16.66
C SER A 52 14.94 15.48 -18.14
N VAL A 53 14.09 14.51 -18.52
CA VAL A 53 14.01 14.09 -19.93
C VAL A 53 12.63 14.15 -20.60
N ASP A 54 11.47 14.04 -19.91
CA ASP A 54 10.20 14.01 -20.66
C ASP A 54 8.94 14.47 -19.90
N THR A 55 8.16 15.32 -20.57
CA THR A 55 6.74 15.72 -20.35
C THR A 55 6.36 16.67 -19.20
N ASN A 56 5.50 17.65 -19.53
CA ASN A 56 4.91 18.71 -18.69
C ASN A 56 4.03 18.23 -17.51
N THR A 57 4.23 17.01 -17.02
CA THR A 57 3.53 16.44 -15.86
C THR A 57 4.51 16.29 -14.71
N GLU A 58 4.46 17.23 -13.77
CA GLU A 58 5.31 17.23 -12.58
C GLU A 58 5.06 15.95 -11.75
N ASN A 59 6.12 15.18 -11.48
CA ASN A 59 6.05 14.03 -10.59
C ASN A 59 5.78 14.52 -9.15
N PRO A 60 4.68 14.13 -8.49
CA PRO A 60 4.39 14.60 -7.15
C PRO A 60 5.43 14.15 -6.11
N PHE A 61 6.21 13.09 -6.38
CA PHE A 61 7.35 12.74 -5.53
C PHE A 61 8.42 13.84 -5.50
N ASP A 62 8.58 14.60 -6.58
CA ASP A 62 9.53 15.72 -6.62
C ASP A 62 9.08 16.88 -5.74
N LYS A 63 7.77 17.00 -5.51
CA LYS A 63 7.18 17.93 -4.54
C LYS A 63 7.14 17.37 -3.11
N GLY A 64 7.71 16.18 -2.88
CA GLY A 64 7.69 15.48 -1.60
C GLY A 64 6.35 14.81 -1.29
N PHE A 65 5.46 14.65 -2.28
CA PHE A 65 4.17 13.98 -2.12
C PHE A 65 4.23 12.55 -2.67
N GLY A 66 3.58 11.62 -1.99
CA GLY A 66 3.51 10.21 -2.35
C GLY A 66 4.05 9.29 -1.26
N TYR A 67 4.06 8.00 -1.56
CA TYR A 67 4.51 6.92 -0.69
C TYR A 67 4.88 5.70 -1.53
N PHE A 68 5.70 4.82 -0.96
CA PHE A 68 5.99 3.54 -1.61
C PHE A 68 5.01 2.47 -1.16
N GLU A 69 4.42 1.75 -2.10
CA GLU A 69 3.75 0.48 -1.85
C GLU A 69 4.76 -0.65 -1.96
N VAL A 70 4.87 -1.46 -0.91
CA VAL A 70 5.75 -2.62 -0.86
C VAL A 70 4.89 -3.86 -0.71
N ARG A 71 4.81 -4.67 -1.76
CA ARG A 71 4.17 -5.99 -1.73
C ARG A 71 5.23 -7.05 -1.47
N VAL A 72 5.14 -7.67 -0.29
CA VAL A 72 5.99 -8.80 0.08
C VAL A 72 5.39 -10.06 -0.52
N LYS A 73 6.20 -10.76 -1.30
CA LYS A 73 5.82 -11.99 -2.00
C LYS A 73 6.70 -13.13 -1.54
N GLU A 74 6.08 -14.29 -1.35
CA GLU A 74 6.79 -15.55 -1.20
C GLU A 74 7.21 -16.09 -2.57
N PHE A 75 8.40 -16.68 -2.61
CA PHE A 75 8.92 -17.32 -3.80
C PHE A 75 9.33 -18.77 -3.49
N LYS A 76 9.36 -19.60 -4.52
CA LYS A 76 9.93 -20.96 -4.49
C LYS A 76 11.29 -20.96 -5.19
N GLY A 77 12.14 -21.93 -4.86
CA GLY A 77 13.49 -22.05 -5.46
C GLY A 77 14.55 -21.31 -4.66
N ASP A 78 15.42 -20.55 -5.33
CA ASP A 78 16.59 -19.89 -4.71
C ASP A 78 16.30 -18.50 -4.14
N THR A 79 15.09 -18.00 -4.33
CA THR A 79 14.63 -16.74 -3.74
C THR A 79 14.00 -17.01 -2.38
N VAL A 80 14.50 -16.34 -1.34
CA VAL A 80 13.98 -16.41 0.03
C VAL A 80 12.81 -15.43 0.21
N LEU A 81 12.93 -14.26 -0.41
CA LEU A 81 11.96 -13.18 -0.25
C LEU A 81 11.96 -12.30 -1.49
N GLY A 82 10.81 -11.76 -1.87
CA GLY A 82 10.79 -10.69 -2.86
C GLY A 82 9.87 -9.55 -2.49
N TYR A 83 10.29 -8.36 -2.91
CA TYR A 83 9.60 -7.11 -2.70
C TYR A 83 9.23 -6.52 -4.05
N ASN A 84 7.95 -6.26 -4.30
CA ASN A 84 7.54 -5.36 -5.36
C ASN A 84 7.35 -3.97 -4.75
N ILE A 85 8.15 -3.01 -5.19
CA ILE A 85 8.23 -1.65 -4.65
C ILE A 85 7.73 -0.69 -5.72
N THR A 86 6.61 -0.04 -5.46
CA THR A 86 5.94 0.83 -6.44
C THR A 86 5.70 2.22 -5.86
N PRO A 87 6.16 3.30 -6.52
CA PRO A 87 5.80 4.65 -6.11
C PRO A 87 4.32 4.92 -6.40
N SER A 88 3.61 5.52 -5.45
CA SER A 88 2.18 5.80 -5.54
C SER A 88 1.85 7.13 -4.85
N ALA A 89 0.81 7.81 -5.34
CA ALA A 89 0.14 8.89 -4.63
C ALA A 89 -1.37 8.65 -4.61
N PHE A 90 -1.76 7.37 -4.68
CA PHE A 90 -3.16 6.99 -4.75
C PHE A 90 -3.90 7.39 -3.47
N ILE A 91 -5.11 7.92 -3.63
CA ILE A 91 -5.91 8.42 -2.52
C ILE A 91 -6.79 7.30 -1.97
N PHE A 92 -6.78 7.17 -0.64
CA PHE A 92 -7.64 6.21 0.04
C PHE A 92 -9.03 6.78 0.31
N LYS A 93 -10.06 6.08 -0.19
CA LYS A 93 -11.46 6.47 0.00
C LYS A 93 -12.10 5.51 1.00
N LYS A 94 -12.59 6.05 2.14
CA LYS A 94 -13.17 5.26 3.24
C LYS A 94 -14.27 4.29 2.77
N ASN A 95 -15.07 4.72 1.80
CA ASN A 95 -16.25 4.00 1.32
C ASN A 95 -15.96 3.13 0.08
N ASN A 96 -14.71 2.94 -0.32
CA ASN A 96 -14.38 2.08 -1.45
C ASN A 96 -14.25 0.62 -0.99
N PRO A 97 -15.19 -0.28 -1.36
CA PRO A 97 -15.17 -1.67 -0.90
C PRO A 97 -14.05 -2.49 -1.54
N LYS A 98 -13.49 -2.04 -2.66
CA LYS A 98 -12.37 -2.71 -3.36
C LYS A 98 -11.00 -2.22 -2.86
N GLN A 99 -10.97 -1.23 -1.96
CA GLN A 99 -9.73 -0.65 -1.45
C GLN A 99 -9.02 -1.64 -0.52
N ILE A 100 -7.80 -2.03 -0.89
CA ILE A 100 -6.92 -2.86 -0.07
C ILE A 100 -6.08 -1.94 0.81
N TYR A 101 -6.06 -2.19 2.12
CA TYR A 101 -5.25 -1.45 3.09
C TYR A 101 -3.97 -2.22 3.44
N PRO A 102 -2.88 -1.50 3.77
CA PRO A 102 -1.62 -2.14 4.13
C PRO A 102 -1.72 -2.83 5.49
N ASP A 103 -0.80 -3.77 5.71
CA ASP A 103 -0.57 -4.42 6.99
C ASP A 103 0.07 -3.48 7.99
N TYR A 104 1.12 -2.83 7.52
CA TYR A 104 1.98 -1.97 8.32
C TYR A 104 2.34 -0.75 7.50
N TYR A 105 2.81 0.29 8.19
CA TYR A 105 3.50 1.39 7.55
C TYR A 105 4.79 1.71 8.29
N GLY A 106 5.74 2.30 7.59
CA GLY A 106 7.02 2.72 8.16
C GLY A 106 7.62 3.85 7.36
N TYR A 107 8.85 4.22 7.70
CA TYR A 107 9.56 5.30 7.03
C TYR A 107 10.95 4.85 6.62
N VAL A 108 11.36 5.24 5.41
CA VAL A 108 12.74 5.12 4.93
C VAL A 108 13.15 6.49 4.41
N ASN A 109 14.18 7.09 5.02
CA ASN A 109 14.66 8.44 4.67
C ASN A 109 13.55 9.51 4.65
N GLY A 110 12.62 9.44 5.61
CA GLY A 110 11.48 10.36 5.70
C GLY A 110 10.34 10.05 4.73
N GLN A 111 10.52 9.15 3.77
CA GLN A 111 9.46 8.73 2.86
C GLN A 111 8.56 7.68 3.52
N LEU A 112 7.25 7.87 3.42
CA LEU A 112 6.26 6.89 3.87
C LEU A 112 6.33 5.62 3.00
N VAL A 113 6.31 4.46 3.66
CA VAL A 113 6.29 3.14 3.03
C VAL A 113 5.10 2.36 3.59
N LEU A 114 4.22 1.90 2.71
CA LEU A 114 3.07 1.05 3.01
C LEU A 114 3.41 -0.40 2.67
N ILE A 115 3.28 -1.30 3.63
CA ILE A 115 3.69 -2.70 3.49
C ILE A 115 2.45 -3.58 3.38
N TYR A 116 2.37 -4.37 2.32
CA TYR A 116 1.34 -5.36 2.05
C TYR A 116 2.00 -6.74 2.06
N ASN A 117 1.70 -7.55 3.07
CA ASN A 117 2.21 -8.91 3.18
C ASN A 117 1.21 -9.87 2.54
N GLU A 118 1.44 -10.24 1.27
CA GLU A 118 0.51 -11.10 0.52
C GLU A 118 0.31 -12.47 1.17
N PRO A 119 1.36 -13.17 1.67
CA PRO A 119 1.18 -14.40 2.45
C PRO A 119 0.24 -14.22 3.65
N LEU A 120 0.43 -13.15 4.42
CA LEU A 120 -0.41 -12.86 5.58
C LEU A 120 -1.85 -12.54 5.18
N TYR A 121 -2.05 -11.87 4.04
CA TYR A 121 -3.38 -11.51 3.54
C TYR A 121 -4.23 -12.75 3.21
N ARG A 122 -3.60 -13.82 2.71
CA ARG A 122 -4.28 -15.09 2.43
C ARG A 122 -4.62 -15.87 3.69
N SER A 123 -3.87 -15.66 4.77
CA SER A 123 -3.91 -16.48 5.97
C SER A 123 -4.83 -15.93 7.06
N VAL A 124 -5.10 -14.62 7.04
CA VAL A 124 -5.83 -13.93 8.10
C VAL A 124 -6.97 -13.11 7.50
N GLN A 125 -8.20 -13.39 7.94
CA GLN A 125 -9.35 -12.57 7.58
C GLN A 125 -9.30 -11.25 8.36
N ARG A 126 -9.02 -10.14 7.66
CA ARG A 126 -8.82 -8.82 8.28
C ARG A 126 -10.10 -8.02 8.28
N ASN A 127 -10.60 -7.66 9.45
CA ASN A 127 -11.70 -6.72 9.60
C ASN A 127 -11.18 -5.36 10.08
N LEU A 128 -10.95 -4.45 9.11
CA LEU A 128 -10.62 -3.06 9.38
C LEU A 128 -11.88 -2.26 9.69
N THR A 129 -11.95 -1.73 10.91
CA THR A 129 -13.06 -0.86 11.31
C THR A 129 -12.99 0.48 10.56
N ASP A 130 -14.14 1.11 10.41
CA ASP A 130 -14.27 2.47 9.85
C ASP A 130 -13.40 3.52 10.57
N LYS A 131 -13.21 3.33 11.88
CA LYS A 131 -12.37 4.18 12.71
C LYS A 131 -10.89 4.06 12.31
N GLU A 132 -10.41 2.83 12.14
CA GLU A 132 -9.02 2.59 11.72
C GLU A 132 -8.77 3.03 10.28
N LYS A 133 -9.72 2.81 9.37
CA LYS A 133 -9.65 3.36 8.00
C LYS A 133 -9.51 4.89 8.04
N GLY A 134 -10.33 5.57 8.85
CA GLY A 134 -10.27 7.02 9.00
C GLY A 134 -8.95 7.52 9.62
N ARG A 135 -8.42 6.81 10.63
CA ARG A 135 -7.11 7.12 11.23
C ARG A 135 -5.98 6.98 10.22
N PHE A 136 -5.99 5.90 9.43
CA PHE A 136 -5.00 5.65 8.39
C PHE A 136 -5.04 6.72 7.30
N ILE A 137 -6.24 7.04 6.78
CA ILE A 137 -6.41 8.08 5.75
C ILE A 137 -5.87 9.43 6.23
N LYS A 138 -6.17 9.83 7.48
CA LYS A 138 -5.64 11.07 8.06
C LYS A 138 -4.12 11.10 8.20
N MET A 139 -3.49 9.94 8.42
CA MET A 139 -2.03 9.82 8.45
C MET A 139 -1.46 9.97 7.04
N LEU A 140 -2.03 9.22 6.08
CA LEU A 140 -1.64 9.24 4.68
C LEU A 140 -1.78 10.62 4.05
N ASP A 141 -2.84 11.36 4.37
CA ASP A 141 -3.13 12.70 3.86
C ASP A 141 -2.00 13.71 4.04
N LYS A 142 -1.13 13.52 5.04
CA LYS A 142 0.04 14.36 5.28
C LYS A 142 1.13 14.20 4.21
N HIS A 143 1.09 13.10 3.49
CA HIS A 143 2.02 12.74 2.43
C HIS A 143 1.40 12.94 1.04
N LEU A 144 0.19 13.50 0.94
CA LEU A 144 -0.49 13.75 -0.33
C LEU A 144 -0.62 15.24 -0.58
N GLU A 145 -0.88 15.60 -1.84
CA GLU A 145 -1.16 16.99 -2.20
C GLU A 145 -2.37 17.52 -1.42
N LYS A 146 -2.33 18.79 -1.03
CA LYS A 146 -3.49 19.42 -0.38
C LYS A 146 -4.68 19.41 -1.34
N PRO A 147 -5.88 19.09 -0.85
CA PRO A 147 -7.08 19.12 -1.68
C PRO A 147 -7.36 20.54 -2.16
N GLN A 148 -7.83 20.66 -3.39
CA GLN A 148 -8.20 21.91 -4.02
C GLN A 148 -9.66 21.87 -4.47
N LYS A 149 -10.27 23.04 -4.64
CA LYS A 149 -11.62 23.14 -5.19
C LYS A 149 -11.55 23.06 -6.72
N ALA A 150 -12.15 22.04 -7.31
CA ALA A 150 -12.26 21.89 -8.76
C ALA A 150 -13.72 21.98 -9.21
N THR A 151 -13.96 22.67 -10.32
CA THR A 151 -15.27 22.71 -10.98
C THR A 151 -15.17 22.02 -12.32
N PHE A 152 -16.05 21.05 -12.56
CA PHE A 152 -16.07 20.24 -13.76
C PHE A 152 -17.17 20.74 -14.69
N TYR A 153 -16.84 20.78 -15.97
CA TYR A 153 -17.71 21.24 -17.03
C TYR A 153 -17.89 20.11 -18.05
N ASP A 154 -19.05 20.06 -18.71
CA ASP A 154 -19.29 19.15 -19.82
C ASP A 154 -18.67 19.67 -21.12
N SER A 155 -18.85 18.93 -22.23
CA SER A 155 -18.36 19.32 -23.55
C SER A 155 -18.96 20.65 -24.05
N ASP A 156 -20.13 21.03 -23.53
CA ASP A 156 -20.83 22.27 -23.88
C ASP A 156 -20.45 23.42 -22.91
N HIS A 157 -19.41 23.24 -22.11
CA HIS A 157 -18.92 24.18 -21.10
C HIS A 157 -19.94 24.51 -19.99
N ARG A 158 -20.96 23.68 -19.79
CA ARG A 158 -21.90 23.84 -18.68
C ARG A 158 -21.33 23.18 -17.43
N LYS A 159 -21.51 23.85 -16.30
CA LYS A 159 -21.05 23.33 -15.00
C LYS A 159 -21.81 22.05 -14.65
N VAL A 160 -21.10 20.94 -14.48
CA VAL A 160 -21.67 19.65 -14.05
C VAL A 160 -21.67 19.58 -12.53
N PHE A 161 -20.53 19.78 -11.88
CA PHE A 161 -20.41 19.78 -10.43
C PHE A 161 -19.16 20.52 -9.94
N THR A 162 -19.10 20.78 -8.63
CA THR A 162 -17.91 21.29 -7.95
C THR A 162 -17.50 20.32 -6.85
N ASP A 163 -16.28 19.82 -6.91
CA ASP A 163 -15.65 19.08 -5.83
C ASP A 163 -14.79 20.03 -4.99
N LYS A 164 -15.09 20.10 -3.70
CA LYS A 164 -14.34 20.96 -2.75
C LYS A 164 -13.04 20.31 -2.26
N ASN A 165 -12.92 18.99 -2.42
CA ASN A 165 -11.80 18.20 -1.92
C ASN A 165 -11.08 17.47 -3.06
N TYR A 166 -11.06 18.06 -4.26
CA TYR A 166 -10.46 17.45 -5.42
C TYR A 166 -8.94 17.32 -5.25
N ARG A 167 -8.44 16.17 -5.68
CA ARG A 167 -7.02 15.89 -5.87
C ARG A 167 -6.92 15.05 -7.12
N VAL A 168 -5.85 15.26 -7.89
CA VAL A 168 -5.60 14.42 -9.06
C VAL A 168 -5.21 13.03 -8.57
N ASP A 169 -6.02 12.02 -8.91
CA ASP A 169 -5.72 10.61 -8.65
C ASP A 169 -4.64 10.17 -9.66
N TYR A 170 -3.38 10.17 -9.23
CA TYR A 170 -2.28 9.67 -10.05
C TYR A 170 -2.10 8.17 -9.84
N PHE A 171 -2.49 7.37 -10.83
CA PHE A 171 -2.28 5.93 -10.81
C PHE A 171 -0.83 5.63 -11.23
N SER A 172 0.01 5.24 -10.26
CA SER A 172 1.38 4.72 -10.41
C SER A 172 2.27 5.46 -11.43
N PHE A 173 3.17 6.30 -10.92
CA PHE A 173 4.03 7.17 -11.74
C PHE A 173 5.07 6.45 -12.59
N ASP A 174 5.42 5.23 -12.22
CA ASP A 174 6.46 4.46 -12.88
C ASP A 174 6.23 2.98 -12.66
N ALA A 175 6.73 2.18 -13.60
CA ALA A 175 6.82 0.75 -13.38
C ALA A 175 7.74 0.53 -12.16
N GLY A 176 7.18 -0.11 -11.13
CA GLY A 176 7.89 -0.36 -9.87
C GLY A 176 9.16 -1.19 -10.07
N ILE A 177 9.83 -1.53 -8.99
CA ILE A 177 10.94 -2.48 -9.02
C ILE A 177 10.55 -3.77 -8.30
N ASN A 178 11.09 -4.88 -8.78
CA ASN A 178 11.09 -6.15 -8.07
C ASN A 178 12.49 -6.39 -7.50
N LEU A 179 12.58 -6.50 -6.18
CA LEU A 179 13.80 -6.82 -5.46
C LEU A 179 13.69 -8.26 -4.94
N TYR A 180 14.60 -9.12 -5.38
CA TYR A 180 14.67 -10.52 -4.97
C TYR A 180 15.87 -10.71 -4.02
N VAL A 181 15.63 -11.33 -2.88
CA VAL A 181 16.66 -11.73 -1.92
C VAL A 181 16.90 -13.24 -2.09
N LEU A 182 18.11 -13.60 -2.50
CA LEU A 182 18.49 -14.98 -2.75
C LEU A 182 18.99 -15.68 -1.46
N LYS A 183 18.99 -17.01 -1.46
CA LYS A 183 19.45 -17.84 -0.31
C LYS A 183 20.88 -17.56 0.13
N ASN A 184 21.74 -17.15 -0.80
CA ASN A 184 23.12 -16.76 -0.52
C ASN A 184 23.24 -15.33 0.04
N GLY A 185 22.12 -14.65 0.32
CA GLY A 185 22.06 -13.28 0.82
C GLY A 185 22.23 -12.18 -0.23
N SER A 186 22.51 -12.54 -1.49
CA SER A 186 22.62 -11.56 -2.58
C SER A 186 21.25 -11.02 -3.00
N THR A 187 21.24 -9.83 -3.60
CA THR A 187 20.03 -9.17 -4.05
C THR A 187 20.05 -8.91 -5.55
N VAL A 188 18.90 -9.11 -6.18
CA VAL A 188 18.69 -8.82 -7.61
C VAL A 188 17.56 -7.80 -7.72
N ILE A 189 17.83 -6.67 -8.36
CA ILE A 189 16.82 -5.63 -8.64
C ILE A 189 16.46 -5.72 -10.12
N VAL A 190 15.18 -5.95 -10.40
CA VAL A 190 14.61 -5.99 -11.74
C VAL A 190 13.60 -4.86 -11.85
N LYS A 191 13.82 -3.93 -12.78
CA LYS A 191 12.82 -2.90 -13.08
C LYS A 191 11.63 -3.57 -13.76
N ASP A 192 10.43 -3.35 -13.21
CA ASP A 192 9.20 -3.77 -13.88
C ASP A 192 9.11 -2.98 -15.19
N LYS A 193 8.69 -3.63 -16.27
CA LYS A 193 8.56 -2.95 -17.56
C LYS A 193 7.16 -2.39 -17.79
N GLY A 194 6.24 -2.55 -16.84
CA GLY A 194 4.87 -2.06 -16.94
C GLY A 194 4.19 -2.66 -18.17
N GLN A 195 3.48 -3.78 -17.98
CA GLN A 195 2.55 -4.22 -19.03
C GLN A 195 1.33 -3.31 -18.97
N PHE A 196 1.34 -2.26 -19.80
CA PHE A 196 0.15 -1.47 -20.12
C PHE A 196 -0.63 -2.15 -21.23
#